data_AF-A0A852W4B1-F1
#
_entry.id   AF-A0A852W4B1-F1
#
_cell.length_a   1.000
_cell.length_b   1.000
_cell.length_c   1.000
_cell.angle_alpha   90.00
_cell.angle_beta   90.00
_cell.angle_gamma   90.00
#
_symmetry.space_group_name_H-M   'P 1'
#
loop_
_entity.id
_entity.type
_entity.pdbx_description
1 polymer ?
#
loop_
_entity_poly.entity_id
_entity_poly.type
_entity_poly.pdbx_seq_one_letter_code
_entity_poly.pdbx_strand_id
1 'polypeptide(L)'
;MSGRVPVVGGLAGGVGTTTVARALHGRDLGRVCGPDLLPDVVVTRDTVAGLAAAALVAPAPGPGAPVLVLHPGTADPDGIDADAAGPGWAAVVALPAVPGWARSADPWSDAAGVLTRPGPSAAVRRYADAIGRIVTALTTSGRLDRPLTPAGVGGLRPLRGVLAVPTGPVR
;
A
#
# COMPACT_ATOMS: atom_id res chain seq x y z
N MET A 1 2.24 -21.46 -5.88
CA MET A 1 1.16 -20.55 -5.45
C MET A 1 0.88 -19.62 -6.61
N SER A 2 -0.26 -19.78 -7.28
CA SER A 2 -0.64 -18.96 -8.44
C SER A 2 -1.61 -17.89 -7.96
N GLY A 3 -1.12 -16.68 -7.74
CA GLY A 3 -1.91 -15.48 -7.48
C GLY A 3 -1.37 -14.34 -8.34
N ARG A 4 -2.15 -13.29 -8.58
CA ARG A 4 -1.65 -12.13 -9.32
C ARG A 4 -0.57 -11.38 -8.53
N VAL A 5 0.20 -10.56 -9.24
CA VAL A 5 1.18 -9.66 -8.62
C VAL A 5 0.45 -8.67 -7.67
N PRO A 6 0.94 -8.48 -6.42
CA PRO A 6 0.35 -7.52 -5.49
C PRO A 6 0.44 -6.09 -6.00
N VAL A 7 -0.61 -5.29 -5.78
CA VAL A 7 -0.63 -3.86 -6.05
C VAL A 7 -0.54 -3.11 -4.72
N VAL A 8 0.34 -2.11 -4.66
CA VAL A 8 0.62 -1.31 -3.47
C VAL A 8 0.29 0.15 -3.76
N GLY A 9 -0.45 0.81 -2.88
CA GLY A 9 -0.78 2.23 -3.00
C GLY A 9 -0.64 2.96 -1.68
N GLY A 10 -0.31 4.26 -1.71
CA GLY A 10 -0.09 5.08 -0.52
C GLY A 10 -1.22 6.08 -0.26
N LEU A 11 -1.55 6.35 1.01
CA LEU A 11 -2.53 7.38 1.37
C LEU A 11 -2.01 8.82 1.21
N ALA A 12 -0.69 8.98 1.17
CA ALA A 12 -0.02 10.25 0.94
C ALA A 12 1.25 10.08 0.07
N GLY A 13 1.81 11.20 -0.37
CA GLY A 13 3.09 11.21 -1.07
C GLY A 13 4.25 10.86 -0.13
N GLY A 14 5.24 10.13 -0.64
CA GLY A 14 6.48 9.85 0.10
C GLY A 14 6.30 8.94 1.32
N VAL A 15 5.25 8.12 1.39
CA VAL A 15 5.01 7.19 2.52
C VAL A 15 5.74 5.85 2.40
N GLY A 16 6.58 5.68 1.38
CA GLY A 16 7.32 4.44 1.14
C GLY A 16 6.60 3.42 0.26
N THR A 17 5.53 3.81 -0.45
CA THR A 17 4.78 2.94 -1.38
C THR A 17 5.69 2.18 -2.33
N THR A 18 6.62 2.88 -2.99
CA THR A 18 7.57 2.28 -3.94
C THR A 18 8.47 1.26 -3.25
N THR A 19 8.98 1.56 -2.06
CA THR A 19 9.84 0.65 -1.29
C THR A 19 9.11 -0.65 -0.96
N VAL A 20 7.86 -0.55 -0.48
CA VAL A 20 7.02 -1.71 -0.16
C VAL A 20 6.67 -2.50 -1.43
N ALA A 21 6.32 -1.83 -2.52
CA ALA A 21 6.08 -2.47 -3.81
C ALA A 21 7.31 -3.26 -4.28
N ARG A 22 8.50 -2.69 -4.17
CA ARG A 22 9.75 -3.37 -4.56
C ARG A 22 10.04 -4.58 -3.69
N ALA A 23 9.88 -4.46 -2.38
CA ALA A 23 10.08 -5.58 -1.44
C ALA A 23 9.09 -6.75 -1.66
N LEU A 24 7.89 -6.45 -2.13
CA LEU A 24 6.87 -7.46 -2.46
C LEU A 24 6.96 -7.97 -3.91
N HIS A 25 7.90 -7.45 -4.72
CA HIS A 25 7.91 -7.61 -6.18
C HIS A 25 6.55 -7.29 -6.82
N GLY A 26 5.86 -6.30 -6.24
CA GLY A 26 4.54 -5.83 -6.62
C GLY A 26 4.57 -4.65 -7.59
N ARG A 27 3.37 -4.16 -7.92
CA ARG A 27 3.15 -2.94 -8.71
C ARG A 27 2.87 -1.76 -7.79
N ASP A 28 3.59 -0.67 -7.99
CA ASP A 28 3.30 0.62 -7.33
C ASP A 28 2.18 1.35 -8.09
N LEU A 29 1.10 1.71 -7.38
CA LEU A 29 -0.04 2.46 -7.88
C LEU A 29 0.10 3.98 -7.62
N GLY A 30 1.08 4.38 -6.82
CA GLY A 30 1.23 5.75 -6.33
C GLY A 30 0.23 6.07 -5.24
N ARG A 31 -0.28 7.30 -5.24
CA ARG A 31 -1.24 7.77 -4.23
C ARG A 31 -2.65 7.28 -4.54
N VAL A 32 -3.35 6.74 -3.54
CA VAL A 32 -4.75 6.32 -3.65
C VAL A 32 -5.66 7.35 -2.98
N CYS A 33 -6.82 7.60 -3.59
CA CYS A 33 -7.80 8.56 -3.13
C CYS A 33 -9.17 7.87 -3.03
N GLY A 34 -9.70 7.76 -1.81
CA GLY A 34 -11.04 7.24 -1.55
C GLY A 34 -11.15 5.71 -1.43
N PRO A 35 -12.33 5.21 -1.01
CA PRO A 35 -12.54 3.80 -0.67
C PRO A 35 -12.92 2.90 -1.87
N ASP A 36 -13.26 3.48 -3.02
CA ASP A 36 -13.94 2.77 -4.12
C ASP A 36 -13.10 1.65 -4.75
N LEU A 37 -11.76 1.74 -4.67
CA LEU A 37 -10.86 0.66 -5.05
C LEU A 37 -9.56 0.72 -4.24
N LEU A 38 -9.50 -0.09 -3.18
CA LEU A 38 -8.26 -0.25 -2.43
C LEU A 38 -7.28 -1.18 -3.15
N PRO A 39 -5.97 -0.86 -3.18
CA PRO A 39 -4.91 -1.78 -3.59
C PRO A 39 -4.77 -2.93 -2.60
N ASP A 40 -3.94 -3.93 -2.87
CA ASP A 40 -3.72 -5.05 -1.94
C ASP A 40 -3.07 -4.65 -0.66
N VAL A 41 -2.15 -3.70 -0.79
CA VAL A 41 -1.42 -3.14 0.32
C VAL A 41 -1.63 -1.63 0.27
N VAL A 42 -2.20 -1.10 1.33
CA VAL A 42 -2.33 0.34 1.56
C VAL A 42 -1.18 0.76 2.48
N VAL A 43 -0.44 1.79 2.09
CA VAL A 43 0.70 2.30 2.86
C VAL A 43 0.37 3.68 3.42
N THR A 44 0.65 3.88 4.69
CA THR A 44 0.56 5.19 5.35
C THR A 44 1.73 5.38 6.30
N ARG A 45 1.93 6.60 6.80
CA ARG A 45 2.89 6.84 7.89
C ARG A 45 2.30 6.36 9.20
N ASP A 46 3.17 5.96 10.11
CA ASP A 46 2.87 5.65 11.51
C ASP A 46 2.52 6.88 12.36
N THR A 47 1.75 7.81 11.81
CA THR A 47 1.33 9.03 12.51
C THR A 47 -0.16 8.98 12.79
N VAL A 48 -0.62 9.75 13.77
CA VAL A 48 -2.05 9.91 14.07
C VAL A 48 -2.83 10.32 12.82
N ALA A 49 -2.29 11.25 12.01
CA ALA A 49 -2.91 11.65 10.75
C ALA A 49 -2.94 10.51 9.71
N GLY A 50 -1.90 9.68 9.67
CA GLY A 50 -1.83 8.51 8.79
C GLY A 50 -2.82 7.41 9.16
N LEU A 51 -3.01 7.16 10.47
CA LEU A 51 -4.00 6.22 11.00
C LEU A 51 -5.42 6.73 10.79
N ALA A 52 -5.68 8.01 11.07
CA ALA A 52 -6.98 8.63 10.78
C ALA A 52 -7.33 8.56 9.29
N ALA A 53 -6.37 8.79 8.40
CA ALA A 53 -6.57 8.64 6.95
C ALA A 53 -6.87 7.18 6.58
N ALA A 54 -6.23 6.20 7.24
CA ALA A 54 -6.51 4.79 7.04
C ALA A 54 -7.93 4.44 7.50
N ALA A 55 -8.35 4.88 8.68
CA ALA A 55 -9.69 4.66 9.20
C ALA A 55 -10.80 5.17 8.27
N LEU A 56 -10.58 6.31 7.60
CA LEU A 56 -11.52 6.88 6.64
C LEU A 56 -11.70 6.04 5.37
N VAL A 57 -10.72 5.21 5.02
CA VAL A 57 -10.77 4.34 3.83
C VAL A 57 -10.83 2.86 4.20
N ALA A 58 -10.98 2.52 5.47
CA ALA A 58 -11.01 1.15 5.94
C ALA A 58 -12.22 0.42 5.31
N PRO A 59 -12.00 -0.76 4.70
CA PRO A 59 -13.09 -1.46 4.02
C PRO A 59 -14.00 -2.16 5.02
N ALA A 60 -15.16 -2.60 4.54
CA ALA A 60 -16.00 -3.50 5.33
C ALA A 60 -15.23 -4.80 5.65
N PRO A 61 -15.29 -5.32 6.90
CA PRO A 61 -14.67 -6.58 7.25
C PRO A 61 -15.17 -7.73 6.37
N GLY A 62 -14.26 -8.54 5.84
CA GLY A 62 -14.62 -9.65 5.00
C GLY A 62 -13.44 -10.34 4.31
N PRO A 63 -13.70 -11.44 3.62
CA PRO A 63 -12.67 -12.14 2.88
C PRO A 63 -12.10 -11.24 1.78
N GLY A 64 -10.82 -11.40 1.46
CA GLY A 64 -10.11 -10.54 0.50
C GLY A 64 -9.84 -9.12 0.98
N ALA A 65 -9.89 -8.85 2.29
CA ALA A 65 -9.51 -7.57 2.87
C ALA A 65 -8.05 -7.16 2.56
N PRO A 66 -7.75 -5.86 2.40
CA PRO A 66 -6.39 -5.38 2.12
C PRO A 66 -5.53 -5.42 3.37
N VAL A 67 -4.22 -5.40 3.17
CA VAL A 67 -3.27 -5.20 4.26
C VAL A 67 -2.98 -3.71 4.39
N LEU A 68 -3.05 -3.17 5.61
CA LEU A 68 -2.52 -1.86 5.91
C LEU A 68 -1.08 -1.98 6.37
N VAL A 69 -0.21 -1.14 5.82
CA VAL A 69 1.20 -1.06 6.17
C VAL A 69 1.51 0.31 6.74
N LEU A 70 2.09 0.32 7.93
CA LEU A 70 2.55 1.52 8.61
C LEU A 70 4.05 1.65 8.37
N HIS A 71 4.43 2.62 7.54
CA HIS A 71 5.83 2.90 7.26
C HIS A 71 6.38 3.87 8.31
N PRO A 72 7.50 3.53 8.98
CA PRO A 72 8.07 4.38 10.00
C PRO A 72 8.53 5.70 9.40
N GLY A 73 8.28 6.81 10.10
CA GLY A 73 8.81 8.13 9.75
C GLY A 73 10.33 8.14 9.70
N THR A 74 10.95 8.07 10.87
CA THR A 74 12.41 8.18 11.07
C THR A 74 12.97 7.26 12.16
N ALA A 75 12.12 6.67 12.99
CA ALA A 75 12.47 5.76 14.07
C ALA A 75 11.62 4.49 14.00
N ASP A 76 12.01 3.44 14.74
CA ASP A 76 11.15 2.28 14.90
C ASP A 76 9.80 2.74 15.53
N PRO A 77 8.69 2.13 15.09
CA PRO A 77 7.37 2.50 15.56
C PRO A 77 7.22 2.17 17.05
N ASP A 78 7.13 3.19 17.91
CA ASP A 78 6.93 3.02 19.35
C ASP A 78 5.54 3.52 19.73
N GLY A 79 4.74 2.68 20.40
CA GLY A 79 3.41 3.05 20.89
C GLY A 79 2.32 3.29 19.82
N ILE A 80 2.41 2.69 18.62
CA ILE A 80 1.33 2.77 17.63
C ILE A 80 0.10 2.01 18.13
N ASP A 81 -1.00 2.75 18.32
CA ASP A 81 -2.33 2.16 18.42
C ASP A 81 -2.84 1.75 17.03
N ALA A 82 -2.60 0.50 16.64
CA ALA A 82 -3.03 -0.03 15.35
C ALA A 82 -4.55 -0.07 15.22
N ASP A 83 -5.30 -0.10 16.33
CA ASP A 83 -6.77 -0.10 16.31
C ASP A 83 -7.33 1.24 15.80
N ALA A 84 -6.55 2.33 15.95
CA ALA A 84 -6.88 3.63 15.39
C ALA A 84 -6.93 3.66 13.86
N ALA A 85 -6.42 2.63 13.18
CA ALA A 85 -6.55 2.48 11.72
C ALA A 85 -7.93 2.02 11.25
N GLY A 86 -8.84 1.70 12.17
CA GLY A 86 -10.18 1.20 11.89
C GLY A 86 -10.23 -0.30 11.54
N PRO A 87 -11.42 -0.91 11.60
CA PRO A 87 -11.60 -2.33 11.35
C PRO A 87 -11.61 -2.65 9.84
N GLY A 88 -11.45 -3.93 9.49
CA GLY A 88 -11.67 -4.43 8.12
C GLY A 88 -10.42 -4.61 7.28
N TRP A 89 -9.23 -4.30 7.83
CA TRP A 89 -7.96 -4.74 7.28
C TRP A 89 -7.74 -6.25 7.52
N ALA A 90 -7.12 -6.95 6.56
CA ALA A 90 -6.69 -8.33 6.76
C ALA A 90 -5.55 -8.42 7.80
N ALA A 91 -4.71 -7.39 7.84
CA ALA A 91 -3.70 -7.17 8.86
C ALA A 91 -3.29 -5.69 8.85
N VAL A 92 -2.84 -5.19 10.00
CA VAL A 92 -2.11 -3.94 10.13
C VAL A 92 -0.66 -4.28 10.47
N VAL A 93 0.28 -3.97 9.58
CA VAL A 93 1.70 -4.34 9.72
C VAL A 93 2.55 -3.10 9.79
N ALA A 94 3.19 -2.88 10.94
CA ALA A 94 4.22 -1.85 11.06
C ALA A 94 5.56 -2.38 10.51
N LEU A 95 6.19 -1.59 9.64
CA LEU A 95 7.53 -1.89 9.14
C LEU A 95 8.58 -1.34 10.11
N PRO A 96 9.67 -2.09 10.37
CA PRO A 96 10.80 -1.54 11.10
C PRO A 96 11.60 -0.59 10.21
N ALA A 97 12.30 0.36 10.82
CA ALA A 97 13.22 1.22 10.10
C ALA A 97 14.47 0.42 9.67
N VAL A 98 14.98 0.72 8.48
CA VAL A 98 16.27 0.19 8.00
C VAL A 98 17.23 1.37 7.80
N PRO A 99 17.99 1.78 8.84
CA PRO A 99 18.79 3.00 8.82
C PRO A 99 19.80 3.07 7.66
N GLY A 100 20.27 1.92 7.17
CA GLY A 100 21.21 1.84 6.05
C GLY A 100 20.62 2.29 4.72
N TRP A 101 19.29 2.19 4.52
CA TRP A 101 18.66 2.52 3.24
C TRP A 101 18.64 4.01 2.95
N ALA A 102 18.53 4.86 3.97
CA ALA A 102 18.61 6.32 3.78
C ALA A 102 19.97 6.78 3.23
N ARG A 103 21.01 5.96 3.39
CA ARG A 103 22.37 6.21 2.89
C ARG A 103 22.72 5.38 1.66
N SER A 104 21.79 4.53 1.19
CA SER A 104 22.03 3.68 0.03
C SER A 104 21.98 4.50 -1.25
N ALA A 105 22.84 4.16 -2.21
CA ALA A 105 22.80 4.74 -3.55
C ALA A 105 21.59 4.23 -4.35
N ASP A 106 21.07 3.05 -4.02
CA ASP A 106 19.86 2.47 -4.63
C ASP A 106 19.03 1.72 -3.57
N PRO A 107 18.23 2.46 -2.78
CA PRO A 107 17.40 1.85 -1.74
C PRO A 107 16.30 0.95 -2.29
N TRP A 108 15.93 1.07 -3.57
CA TRP A 108 14.87 0.26 -4.17
C TRP A 108 15.36 -1.15 -4.54
N SER A 109 16.57 -1.26 -5.08
CA SER A 109 17.20 -2.57 -5.29
C SER A 109 17.50 -3.26 -3.96
N ASP A 110 17.93 -2.50 -2.94
CA ASP A 110 18.10 -3.03 -1.58
C ASP A 110 16.79 -3.59 -1.01
N ALA A 111 15.67 -2.89 -1.21
CA ALA A 111 14.36 -3.34 -0.76
C ALA A 111 13.88 -4.59 -1.53
N ALA A 112 14.09 -4.66 -2.85
CA ALA A 112 13.74 -5.82 -3.66
C ALA A 112 14.54 -7.09 -3.26
N GLY A 113 15.76 -6.92 -2.75
CA GLY A 113 16.60 -8.04 -2.32
C GLY A 113 16.32 -8.53 -0.89
N VAL A 114 15.39 -7.92 -0.13
CA VAL A 114 15.29 -8.16 1.32
C VAL A 114 15.01 -9.61 1.71
N LEU A 115 14.23 -10.34 0.91
CA LEU A 115 13.88 -11.74 1.18
C LEU A 115 14.96 -12.74 0.72
N THR A 116 15.84 -12.33 -0.18
CA THR A 116 16.85 -13.20 -0.81
C THR A 116 18.28 -12.86 -0.41
N ARG A 117 18.47 -11.81 0.40
CA ARG A 117 19.80 -11.32 0.78
C ARG A 117 20.56 -12.36 1.62
N PRO A 118 21.76 -12.78 1.21
CA PRO A 118 22.62 -13.60 2.05
C PRO A 118 23.22 -12.75 3.18
N GLY A 119 23.29 -13.31 4.39
CA GLY A 119 23.85 -12.63 5.56
C GLY A 119 23.24 -11.25 5.86
N PRO A 120 21.91 -11.10 5.96
CA PRO A 120 21.28 -9.81 6.19
C PRO A 120 21.68 -9.23 7.55
N SER A 121 21.65 -7.91 7.71
CA SER A 121 21.78 -7.29 9.03
C SER A 121 20.51 -7.56 9.87
N ALA A 122 20.58 -7.32 11.18
CA ALA A 122 19.39 -7.50 12.04
C ALA A 122 18.20 -6.63 11.61
N ALA A 123 18.45 -5.39 11.18
CA ALA A 123 17.40 -4.50 10.68
C ALA A 123 16.74 -5.04 9.40
N VAL A 124 17.55 -5.56 8.46
CA VAL A 124 17.05 -6.17 7.22
C VAL A 124 16.25 -7.44 7.51
N ARG A 125 16.68 -8.27 8.47
CA ARG A 125 15.89 -9.44 8.91
C ARG A 125 14.53 -9.05 9.45
N ARG A 126 14.47 -8.09 10.38
CA ARG A 126 13.18 -7.62 10.93
C ARG A 126 12.26 -7.07 9.83
N TYR A 127 12.84 -6.37 8.85
CA TYR A 127 12.08 -5.90 7.70
C TYR A 127 11.55 -7.07 6.86
N ALA A 128 12.40 -8.07 6.56
CA ALA A 128 12.01 -9.28 5.84
C ALA A 128 10.88 -10.05 6.57
N ASP A 129 10.95 -10.14 7.91
CA ASP A 129 9.89 -10.76 8.73
C ASP A 129 8.56 -9.98 8.61
N ALA A 130 8.62 -8.65 8.58
CA ALA A 130 7.44 -7.81 8.35
C ALA A 130 6.86 -8.01 6.95
N ILE A 131 7.70 -8.09 5.91
CA ILE A 131 7.28 -8.46 4.55
C ILE A 131 6.64 -9.85 4.53
N GLY A 132 7.21 -10.83 5.23
CA GLY A 132 6.64 -12.18 5.36
C GLY A 132 5.24 -12.19 5.99
N ARG A 133 5.00 -11.31 6.99
CA ARG A 133 3.66 -11.11 7.58
C ARG A 133 2.67 -10.53 6.58
N ILE A 134 3.09 -9.57 5.76
CA ILE A 134 2.26 -9.00 4.68
C ILE A 134 1.90 -10.10 3.68
N VAL A 135 2.89 -10.88 3.21
CA VAL A 135 2.66 -11.98 2.25
C VAL A 135 1.67 -12.99 2.83
N THR A 136 1.86 -13.41 4.09
CA THR A 136 0.97 -14.35 4.78
C THR A 136 -0.47 -13.83 4.85
N ALA A 137 -0.67 -12.54 5.16
CA ALA A 137 -2.00 -11.94 5.22
C ALA A 137 -2.67 -11.85 3.83
N LEU A 138 -1.90 -11.50 2.80
CA LEU A 138 -2.40 -11.44 1.42
C LEU A 138 -2.82 -12.81 0.89
N THR A 139 -2.06 -13.85 1.22
CA THR A 139 -2.36 -15.22 0.76
C THR A 139 -3.50 -15.85 1.56
N THR A 140 -3.52 -15.64 2.88
CA THR A 140 -4.57 -16.21 3.75
C THR A 140 -5.93 -15.56 3.52
N SER A 141 -5.97 -14.26 3.18
CA SER A 141 -7.22 -13.56 2.85
C SER A 141 -7.80 -13.95 1.47
N GLY A 142 -7.04 -14.65 0.62
CA GLY A 142 -7.43 -14.94 -0.77
C GLY A 142 -7.50 -13.69 -1.65
N ARG A 143 -6.87 -12.57 -1.24
CA ARG A 143 -6.98 -11.30 -1.96
C ARG A 143 -6.31 -11.33 -3.33
N LEU A 144 -5.20 -12.07 -3.44
CA LEU A 144 -4.44 -12.20 -4.69
C LEU A 144 -5.14 -13.09 -5.73
N ASP A 145 -6.18 -13.83 -5.33
CA ASP A 145 -6.98 -14.66 -6.24
C ASP A 145 -8.12 -13.86 -6.88
N ARG A 146 -8.38 -12.64 -6.38
CA ARG A 146 -9.47 -11.78 -6.84
C ARG A 146 -8.97 -10.74 -7.83
N PRO A 147 -9.71 -10.44 -8.90
CA PRO A 147 -9.39 -9.31 -9.76
C PRO A 147 -9.51 -7.99 -8.98
N LEU A 148 -8.56 -7.08 -9.20
CA LEU A 148 -8.73 -5.67 -8.85
C LEU A 148 -9.63 -5.01 -9.88
N THR A 149 -10.91 -5.38 -9.86
CA THR A 149 -11.93 -4.72 -10.68
C THR A 149 -12.42 -3.49 -9.92
N PRO A 150 -12.40 -2.28 -10.52
CA PRO A 150 -13.11 -1.14 -9.96
C PRO A 150 -14.56 -1.56 -9.71
N ALA A 151 -15.10 -1.27 -8.53
CA ALA A 151 -16.52 -1.37 -8.30
C ALA A 151 -17.21 -0.34 -9.21
N GLY A 152 -17.63 -0.78 -10.39
CA GLY A 152 -18.34 0.02 -11.37
C GLY A 152 -17.42 0.84 -12.28
N VAL A 153 -17.62 0.64 -13.59
CA VAL A 153 -17.53 1.74 -14.56
C VAL A 153 -18.67 2.69 -14.22
N GLY A 154 -18.53 3.44 -13.13
CA GLY A 154 -19.43 4.55 -12.81
C GLY A 154 -19.16 5.63 -13.85
N GLY A 155 -20.10 5.80 -14.78
CA GLY A 155 -19.99 6.75 -15.88
C GLY A 155 -19.45 8.09 -15.39
N LEU A 156 -18.47 8.62 -16.12
CA LEU A 156 -17.90 9.95 -15.91
C LEU A 156 -19.03 10.91 -15.51
N ARG A 157 -19.08 11.31 -14.22
CA ARG A 157 -19.95 12.43 -13.85
C ARG A 157 -19.39 13.64 -14.59
N PRO A 158 -20.18 14.32 -15.44
CA PRO A 158 -19.72 15.54 -16.06
C PRO A 158 -19.30 16.50 -14.96
N LEU A 159 -18.06 16.98 -15.01
CA LEU A 159 -17.66 18.15 -14.26
C LEU A 159 -18.61 19.28 -14.71
N ARG A 160 -19.50 19.72 -13.82
CA ARG A 160 -20.23 20.98 -14.00
C ARG A 160 -19.18 22.08 -14.12
N GLY A 161 -18.90 22.52 -15.35
CA GLY A 161 -17.97 23.62 -15.61
C GLY A 161 -17.28 23.61 -16.98
N VAL A 162 -17.26 22.50 -17.71
CA VAL A 162 -16.70 22.50 -19.07
C VAL A 162 -17.84 22.47 -20.09
N LEU A 163 -18.14 23.63 -20.68
CA LEU A 163 -18.89 23.71 -21.93
C LEU A 163 -18.01 23.15 -23.03
N ALA A 164 -18.32 21.95 -23.52
CA ALA A 164 -17.79 21.47 -24.79
C ALA A 164 -18.33 22.39 -25.89
N VAL A 165 -17.45 23.17 -26.51
CA VAL A 165 -17.78 23.96 -27.70
C VAL A 165 -18.01 22.98 -28.85
N PRO A 166 -19.17 22.99 -29.52
CA PRO A 166 -19.39 22.11 -30.67
C PRO A 166 -18.55 22.61 -31.85
N THR A 167 -17.53 21.86 -32.25
CA THR A 167 -16.89 22.01 -33.56
C THR A 167 -17.82 21.43 -34.63
N GLY A 168 -18.73 22.26 -35.11
CA GLY A 168 -19.47 21.99 -36.35
C GLY A 168 -18.56 22.21 -37.58
N PRO A 169 -18.79 21.48 -38.68
CA PRO A 169 -18.00 21.65 -39.90
C PRO A 169 -18.41 22.95 -40.61
N VAL A 170 -17.44 23.80 -40.93
CA VAL A 170 -17.62 24.86 -41.93
C VAL A 170 -17.52 24.20 -43.30
N ARG A 171 -18.57 24.36 -44.10
CA ARG A 171 -18.66 23.94 -45.50
C ARG A 171 -17.60 24.60 -46.37
#